data_AF-A0A522S7M1-F1
#
_entry.id   AF-A0A522S7M1-F1
#
_cell.length_a   1.000
_cell.length_b   1.000
_cell.length_c   1.000
_cell.angle_alpha   90.00
_cell.angle_beta   90.00
_cell.angle_gamma   90.00
#
_symmetry.space_group_name_H-M   'P 1'
#
loop_
_entity.id
_entity.type
_entity.pdbx_description
1 polymer ?
#
loop_
_entity_poly.entity_id
_entity_poly.type
_entity_poly.pdbx_seq_one_letter_code
_entity_poly.pdbx_strand_id
1 'polypeptide(L)' 'MSEQDQAEIRLEFAHLKQEHADFDAAINAMMATGCDPLQIQRMKKKKLALKDKMMRLEDRIIPDIIA' A
#
# COMPACT_ATOMS: atom_id res chain seq x y z
N MET A 1 -6.78 10.41 20.42
CA MET A 1 -5.45 10.25 19.80
C MET A 1 -4.73 11.57 19.95
N SER A 2 -3.47 11.54 20.39
CA SER A 2 -2.63 12.74 20.45
C SER A 2 -2.29 13.21 19.01
N GLU A 3 -1.89 14.47 18.85
CA GLU A 3 -1.36 14.96 17.55
C GLU A 3 -0.13 14.16 17.09
N GLN A 4 0.66 13.63 18.04
CA GLN A 4 1.81 12.77 17.78
C GLN A 4 1.36 11.43 17.18
N ASP A 5 0.33 10.79 17.75
CA ASP A 5 -0.22 9.53 17.22
C ASP A 5 -0.72 9.72 15.79
N GLN A 6 -1.37 10.85 15.49
CA GLN A 6 -1.84 11.13 14.12
C GLN A 6 -0.67 11.37 13.15
N ALA A 7 0.39 12.03 13.59
CA ALA A 7 1.58 12.25 12.77
C ALA A 7 2.28 10.93 12.44
N GLU A 8 2.41 10.02 13.41
CA GLU A 8 2.97 8.69 13.20
C GLU A 8 2.14 7.86 12.21
N ILE A 9 0.81 7.84 12.36
CA ILE A 9 -0.05 7.08 11.44
C ILE A 9 0.01 7.67 10.02
N ARG A 10 0.07 9.00 9.87
CA ARG A 10 0.25 9.64 8.55
C ARG A 10 1.59 9.30 7.92
N LEU A 11 2.65 9.20 8.71
CA LEU A 11 3.98 8.83 8.23
C LEU A 11 4.03 7.36 7.79
N GLU A 12 3.44 6.46 8.57
CA GLU A 12 3.30 5.04 8.21
C GLU A 12 2.46 4.87 6.94
N PHE A 13 1.35 5.61 6.81
CA PHE A 13 0.53 5.60 5.60
C PHE A 13 1.31 6.09 4.37
N ALA A 14 2.08 7.17 4.50
CA ALA A 14 2.93 7.67 3.42
C ALA A 14 3.98 6.63 2.99
N HIS A 15 4.60 5.95 3.94
CA HIS A 15 5.56 4.87 3.68
C HIS A 15 4.91 3.71 2.92
N LEU A 16 3.76 3.21 3.40
CA LEU A 16 3.03 2.12 2.73
C LEU A 16 2.57 2.51 1.33
N LYS A 17 2.19 3.78 1.12
CA LYS A 17 1.80 4.32 -0.18
C LYS A 17 2.97 4.34 -1.17
N GLN A 18 4.15 4.73 -0.71
CA GLN A 18 5.37 4.68 -1.50
C GLN A 18 5.73 3.23 -1.87
N GLU A 19 5.75 2.34 -0.88
CA GLU A 19 6.05 0.92 -1.11
C GLU A 19 5.06 0.28 -2.11
N HIS A 20 3.77 0.62 -2.00
CA HIS A 20 2.75 0.18 -2.94
C HIS A 20 3.00 0.69 -4.37
N ALA A 21 3.45 1.93 -4.53
CA ALA A 21 3.81 2.50 -5.84
C ALA A 21 5.04 1.79 -6.44
N ASP A 22 6.03 1.46 -5.61
CA ASP A 22 7.22 0.72 -6.02
C ASP A 22 6.85 -0.70 -6.50
N PHE A 23 5.95 -1.39 -5.80
CA PHE A 23 5.42 -2.68 -6.27
C PHE A 23 4.71 -2.55 -7.61
N ASP A 24 3.98 -1.45 -7.84
CA ASP A 24 3.30 -1.23 -9.11
C ASP A 24 4.29 -1.03 -10.26
N ALA A 25 5.32 -0.21 -10.05
CA ALA A 25 6.40 -0.01 -11.01
C ALA A 25 7.12 -1.33 -11.31
N ALA A 26 7.43 -2.12 -10.28
CA ALA A 26 8.06 -3.43 -10.42
C ALA A 26 7.18 -4.42 -11.22
N ILE A 27 5.87 -4.48 -10.93
CA ILE A 27 4.93 -5.33 -11.66
C ILE A 27 4.86 -4.92 -13.13
N ASN A 28 4.80 -3.62 -13.42
CA ASN A 28 4.78 -3.12 -14.80
C ASN A 28 6.08 -3.45 -15.55
N ALA A 29 7.23 -3.30 -14.90
CA ALA A 29 8.52 -3.69 -15.46
C ALA A 29 8.57 -5.21 -15.75
N MET A 30 8.14 -6.03 -14.79
CA MET A 30 8.09 -7.49 -14.94
C MET A 30 7.16 -7.94 -16.07
N MET A 31 6.02 -7.27 -16.25
CA MET A 31 5.11 -7.53 -17.37
C MET A 31 5.75 -7.14 -18.70
N ALA A 32 6.44 -5.99 -18.77
CA ALA A 32 7.12 -5.55 -19.98
C ALA A 32 8.30 -6.45 -20.39
N THR A 33 9.01 -7.04 -19.41
CA THR A 33 10.12 -7.97 -19.66
C THR A 33 9.66 -9.40 -19.91
N GLY A 34 8.37 -9.71 -19.78
CA GLY A 34 7.85 -11.07 -19.95
C GLY A 34 8.27 -12.02 -18.83
N CYS A 35 8.36 -11.53 -17.58
CA CYS A 35 8.65 -12.38 -16.42
C CYS A 35 7.58 -13.45 -16.20
N ASP A 36 7.96 -14.45 -15.40
CA ASP A 36 7.09 -15.56 -15.04
C ASP A 36 5.76 -15.09 -14.39
N PRO A 37 4.60 -15.59 -14.86
CA PRO A 37 3.29 -15.21 -14.34
C PRO A 37 3.09 -15.44 -12.84
N LEU A 38 3.69 -16.48 -12.26
CA LEU A 38 3.62 -16.77 -10.83
C LEU A 38 4.39 -15.74 -10.02
N GLN A 39 5.53 -15.24 -10.52
CA GLN A 39 6.26 -14.15 -9.88
C GLN A 39 5.44 -12.85 -9.89
N ILE A 40 4.82 -12.51 -11.03
CA ILE A 40 3.94 -11.35 -11.14
C ILE A 40 2.74 -11.48 -10.19
N GLN A 41 2.14 -12.67 -10.08
CA GLN A 41 1.03 -12.94 -9.17
C GLN A 41 1.44 -12.78 -7.69
N ARG A 42 2.64 -13.24 -7.31
CA ARG A 42 3.19 -13.04 -5.96
C ARG A 42 3.38 -11.56 -5.64
N MET A 43 3.90 -10.77 -6.59
CA MET A 43 4.04 -9.32 -6.41
C MET A 43 2.68 -8.62 -6.27
N LYS A 44 1.70 -8.97 -7.11
CA LYS A 44 0.33 -8.46 -6.99
C LYS A 44 -0.30 -8.79 -5.64
N LYS A 45 -0.06 -9.99 -5.10
CA LYS A 45 -0.52 -10.38 -3.75
C LYS A 45 0.12 -9.52 -2.65
N LYS A 46 1.42 -9.24 -2.74
CA LYS A 46 2.12 -8.34 -1.80
C LYS A 46 1.57 -6.92 -1.88
N LYS A 47 1.38 -6.40 -3.10
CA LYS A 47 0.76 -5.10 -3.36
C LYS A 47 -0.64 -5.00 -2.74
N LEU A 48 -1.47 -6.05 -2.87
CA LEU A 48 -2.80 -6.10 -2.27
C LEU A 48 -2.74 -6.03 -0.74
N ALA A 49 -1.82 -6.78 -0.11
CA ALA A 49 -1.66 -6.73 1.35
C ALA A 49 -1.24 -5.34 1.87
N LEU A 50 -0.43 -4.59 1.11
CA LEU A 50 -0.11 -3.20 1.43
C LEU A 50 -1.33 -2.28 1.31
N LYS A 51 -2.14 -2.46 0.26
CA LYS A 51 -3.40 -1.75 0.10
C LYS A 51 -4.35 -2.00 1.28
N ASP A 52 -4.50 -3.26 1.69
CA ASP A 52 -5.35 -3.62 2.84
C ASP A 52 -4.85 -2.98 4.15
N LYS A 53 -3.53 -2.90 4.35
CA LYS A 53 -2.94 -2.20 5.50
C LYS A 53 -3.21 -0.69 5.43
N MET A 54 -3.03 -0.07 4.27
CA MET A 54 -3.32 1.35 4.08
C MET A 54 -4.78 1.66 4.39
N MET A 55 -5.73 0.85 3.90
CA MET A 55 -7.16 1.03 4.15
C MET A 55 -7.48 0.98 5.66
N ARG A 56 -6.88 0.05 6.41
CA ARG A 56 -7.04 -0.01 7.87
C ARG A 56 -6.46 1.20 8.61
N LEU A 57 -5.35 1.76 8.12
CA LEU A 57 -4.77 2.97 8.69
C LEU A 57 -5.61 4.20 8.32
N GLU A 58 -6.14 4.24 7.10
CA GLU A 58 -7.01 5.30 6.61
C GLU A 58 -8.31 5.35 7.43
N ASP A 59 -8.95 4.21 7.70
CA ASP A 59 -10.11 4.09 8.59
C ASP A 59 -9.83 4.62 10.01
N ARG A 60 -8.56 4.53 10.46
CA ARG A 60 -8.14 4.98 11.80
C ARG A 60 -7.77 6.46 11.84
N ILE A 61 -7.29 7.05 10.74
CA ILE A 61 -7.03 8.49 10.60
C ILE A 61 -8.33 9.24 10.29
N ILE A 62 -9.22 8.62 9.54
CA ILE A 62 -10.43 9.19 8.97
C ILE A 62 -11.64 8.37 9.44
N PRO A 63 -12.11 8.52 10.69
CA PRO A 63 -13.32 7.83 11.13
C PRO A 63 -14.60 8.33 10.42
N ASP A 64 -14.53 9.42 9.65
CA ASP A 64 -15.67 10.33 9.44
C ASP A 64 -15.94 10.69 7.95
N ILE A 65 -15.59 9.81 7.00
CA ILE A 65 -15.90 10.01 5.56
C ILE A 65 -16.67 8.82 4.95
N ILE A 66 -16.84 7.72 5.67
CA ILE A 66 -17.65 6.56 5.25
C ILE A 66 -18.77 6.34 6.28
N ALA A 67 -19.75 7.24 6.30
CA ALA A 67 -21.07 7.08 6.91
C ALA A 67 -22.14 7.37 5.85
#